data_AF-A0A7J5GN55-F1
#
_entry.id   AF-A0A7J5GN55-F1
#
_cell.length_a   1.000
_cell.length_b   1.000
_cell.length_c   1.000
_cell.angle_alpha   90.00
_cell.angle_beta   90.00
_cell.angle_gamma   90.00
#
_symmetry.space_group_name_H-M   'P 1'
#
loop_
_entity.id
_entity.type
_entity.pdbx_description
1 polymer ?
#
loop_
_entity_poly.entity_id
_entity_poly.type
_entity_poly.pdbx_seq_one_letter_code
_entity_poly.pdbx_strand_id
1 'polypeptide(L)'
;MTLNELKEQIILTIRDLKDHGVFPKENHLYDYKKELNFFGINDALEIFMRNLAKDILSFSNGNGGIIILGIEENTATGKLNDTGLDSKNLDLLTKIDLNLITQKFEKITKTGVNIDLQSFQLGTRQFYYLLIEKQNQVLIPINDFNDYKIKKGEILYRASSKNEIANHSTQDFNRFLQIKSNEKNKEFMEIWSKLLPEIFDINPREILIINPKSNQIYGFNGKDNILSSSEIEIDHSEKGVFNVILNAISAGEIGKISDTEGKPLYKIVGEIKTTVPREYISLTTLLAEVVKLSGFRVSSVQLKILMKYLGWVNDENFEVKNPDTNPTNPEYNNFIWLERFDKLKNSFKVVCSEEAIPEIVAVLSDLSNHIKIFKKELLRVKVKASK
;
A
#
# COMPACT_ATOMS: atom_id res chain seq x y z
N MET A 1 -4.96 9.84 -2.81
CA MET A 1 -5.17 10.26 -1.41
C MET A 1 -5.44 9.03 -0.58
N THR A 2 -4.89 9.02 0.63
CA THR A 2 -5.13 7.95 1.62
C THR A 2 -6.44 8.17 2.35
N LEU A 3 -6.96 7.14 3.02
CA LEU A 3 -8.16 7.30 3.86
C LEU A 3 -7.97 8.37 4.96
N ASN A 4 -6.76 8.50 5.51
CA ASN A 4 -6.49 9.49 6.56
C ASN A 4 -6.57 10.93 6.01
N GLU A 5 -5.99 11.18 4.84
CA GLU A 5 -6.09 12.49 4.17
C GLU A 5 -7.55 12.84 3.85
N LEU A 6 -8.33 11.87 3.38
CA LEU A 6 -9.76 12.05 3.10
C LEU A 6 -10.57 12.29 4.38
N LYS A 7 -10.20 11.67 5.51
CA LYS A 7 -10.79 11.91 6.83
C LYS A 7 -10.55 13.34 7.31
N GLU A 8 -9.32 13.84 7.18
CA GLU A 8 -9.00 15.22 7.55
C GLU A 8 -9.82 16.21 6.71
N GLN A 9 -9.90 15.97 5.40
CA GLN A 9 -10.68 16.81 4.48
C GLN A 9 -12.18 16.81 4.80
N ILE A 10 -12.78 15.64 5.03
CA ILE A 10 -14.23 15.59 5.31
C ILE A 10 -14.58 16.20 6.66
N ILE A 11 -13.70 16.11 7.67
CA ILE A 11 -13.92 16.76 8.97
C ILE A 11 -13.95 18.28 8.82
N LEU A 12 -13.05 18.86 8.01
CA LEU A 12 -13.06 20.29 7.70
C LEU A 12 -14.34 20.66 6.95
N THR A 13 -14.71 19.90 5.92
CA THR A 13 -15.94 20.14 5.16
C THR A 13 -17.19 20.05 6.03
N ILE A 14 -17.32 19.05 6.92
CA ILE A 14 -18.45 18.92 7.84
C ILE A 14 -18.52 20.11 8.80
N ARG A 15 -17.37 20.62 9.26
CA ARG A 15 -17.32 21.83 10.10
C ARG A 15 -17.81 23.05 9.32
N ASP A 16 -17.30 23.28 8.12
CA ASP A 16 -17.71 24.41 7.27
C ASP A 16 -19.20 24.33 6.90
N LEU A 17 -19.71 23.12 6.69
CA LEU A 17 -21.14 22.87 6.49
C LEU A 17 -21.97 23.27 7.71
N LYS A 18 -21.51 22.90 8.91
CA LYS A 18 -22.20 23.20 10.16
C LYS A 18 -22.19 24.69 10.50
N ASP A 19 -21.06 25.35 10.28
CA ASP A 19 -20.80 26.72 10.74
C ASP A 19 -21.18 27.77 9.69
N HIS A 20 -21.10 27.43 8.40
CA HIS A 20 -21.30 28.37 7.30
C HIS A 20 -22.36 27.94 6.27
N GLY A 21 -22.81 26.67 6.30
CA GLY A 21 -23.77 26.15 5.32
C GLY A 21 -23.23 26.13 3.89
N VAL A 22 -21.91 26.11 3.71
CA VAL A 22 -21.25 26.17 2.40
C VAL A 22 -20.80 24.78 1.98
N PHE A 23 -21.30 24.33 0.84
CA PHE A 23 -20.87 23.08 0.22
C PHE A 23 -19.71 23.32 -0.77
N PRO A 24 -18.65 22.49 -0.74
CA PRO A 24 -17.74 22.39 -1.87
C PRO A 24 -18.51 22.06 -3.15
N LYS A 25 -18.22 22.73 -4.26
CA LYS A 25 -18.81 22.33 -5.55
C LYS A 25 -18.34 20.92 -5.92
N GLU A 26 -19.22 20.16 -6.58
CA GLU A 26 -18.88 18.83 -7.10
C GLU A 26 -17.63 18.93 -8.00
N ASN A 27 -16.64 18.06 -7.73
CA ASN A 27 -15.36 18.10 -8.40
C ASN A 27 -14.76 16.68 -8.53
N HIS A 28 -13.46 16.60 -8.78
CA HIS A 28 -12.76 15.32 -8.87
C HIS A 28 -12.64 14.58 -7.53
N LEU A 29 -12.90 15.26 -6.41
CA LEU A 29 -12.80 14.77 -5.05
C LEU A 29 -14.18 14.58 -4.39
N TYR A 30 -15.10 15.52 -4.58
CA TYR A 30 -16.44 15.49 -3.99
C TYR A 30 -17.51 15.05 -4.99
N ASP A 31 -18.39 14.16 -4.55
CA ASP A 31 -19.66 13.81 -5.18
C ASP A 31 -20.80 13.84 -4.14
N TYR A 32 -22.01 14.16 -4.58
CA TYR A 32 -23.19 14.35 -3.74
C TYR A 32 -24.35 13.49 -4.23
N LYS A 33 -24.99 12.76 -3.31
CA LYS A 33 -26.18 11.98 -3.64
C LYS A 33 -27.25 12.20 -2.58
N LYS A 34 -28.49 12.38 -3.03
CA LYS A 34 -29.63 12.58 -2.13
C LYS A 34 -30.03 11.30 -1.41
N GLU A 35 -30.23 10.23 -2.17
CA GLU A 35 -30.72 8.94 -1.68
C GLU A 35 -30.24 7.80 -2.58
N LEU A 36 -30.27 6.58 -2.06
CA LEU A 36 -29.96 5.37 -2.81
C LEU A 36 -31.23 4.86 -3.51
N ASN A 37 -31.07 4.31 -4.72
CA ASN A 37 -32.16 3.71 -5.46
C ASN A 37 -32.40 2.25 -5.01
N PHE A 38 -33.61 1.97 -4.51
CA PHE A 38 -34.06 0.66 -4.03
C PHE A 38 -34.81 -0.19 -5.05
N PHE A 39 -35.02 0.29 -6.29
CA PHE A 39 -35.92 -0.35 -7.27
C PHE A 39 -35.62 -1.85 -7.47
N GLY A 40 -36.59 -2.74 -7.20
CA GLY A 40 -36.50 -4.17 -7.56
C GLY A 40 -35.45 -5.03 -6.83
N ILE A 41 -34.81 -4.54 -5.76
CA ILE A 41 -33.83 -5.30 -4.97
C ILE A 41 -34.07 -5.03 -3.49
N ASN A 42 -34.00 -6.07 -2.65
CA ASN A 42 -34.16 -5.98 -1.20
C ASN A 42 -32.85 -6.21 -0.42
N ASP A 43 -31.82 -6.74 -1.07
CA ASP A 43 -30.53 -6.99 -0.44
C ASP A 43 -29.71 -5.68 -0.30
N ALA A 44 -29.29 -5.37 0.92
CA ALA A 44 -28.60 -4.13 1.26
C ALA A 44 -27.27 -3.97 0.51
N LEU A 45 -26.51 -5.08 0.39
CA LEU A 45 -25.22 -5.10 -0.29
C LEU A 45 -25.39 -4.85 -1.79
N GLU A 46 -26.37 -5.50 -2.44
CA GLU A 46 -26.69 -5.28 -3.84
C GLU A 46 -27.19 -3.87 -4.14
N ILE A 47 -28.06 -3.32 -3.29
CA ILE A 47 -28.52 -1.93 -3.45
C ILE A 47 -27.35 -0.96 -3.33
N PHE A 48 -26.45 -1.14 -2.36
CA PHE A 48 -25.25 -0.32 -2.22
C PHE A 48 -24.38 -0.40 -3.49
N MET A 49 -24.07 -1.61 -3.94
CA MET A 49 -23.24 -1.83 -5.13
C MET A 49 -23.85 -1.23 -6.39
N ARG A 50 -25.16 -1.39 -6.61
CA ARG A 50 -25.83 -0.79 -7.77
C ARG A 50 -25.73 0.73 -7.80
N ASN A 51 -25.78 1.38 -6.64
CA ASN A 51 -25.77 2.83 -6.57
C ASN A 51 -24.35 3.41 -6.64
N LEU A 52 -23.36 2.70 -6.08
CA LEU A 52 -22.05 3.27 -5.80
C LEU A 52 -20.88 2.56 -6.48
N ALA A 53 -21.06 1.34 -7.03
CA ALA A 53 -19.91 0.57 -7.48
C ALA A 53 -19.13 1.23 -8.63
N LYS A 54 -19.85 1.85 -9.57
CA LYS A 54 -19.23 2.60 -10.67
C LYS A 54 -18.44 3.81 -10.15
N ASP A 55 -19.01 4.55 -9.19
CA ASP A 55 -18.36 5.71 -8.59
C ASP A 55 -17.12 5.29 -7.79
N ILE A 56 -17.23 4.22 -6.99
CA ILE A 56 -16.12 3.65 -6.21
C ILE A 56 -14.95 3.27 -7.14
N LEU A 57 -15.20 2.59 -8.26
CA LEU A 57 -14.14 2.29 -9.24
C LEU A 57 -13.54 3.55 -9.83
N SER A 58 -14.37 4.51 -10.26
CA SER A 58 -13.91 5.76 -10.85
C SER A 58 -13.03 6.57 -9.89
N PHE A 59 -13.42 6.68 -8.62
CA PHE A 59 -12.63 7.37 -7.60
C PHE A 59 -11.36 6.62 -7.21
N SER A 60 -11.45 5.28 -7.09
CA SER A 60 -10.29 4.43 -6.80
C SER A 60 -9.20 4.55 -7.86
N ASN A 61 -9.59 4.59 -9.14
CA ASN A 61 -8.69 4.82 -10.28
C ASN A 61 -8.31 6.30 -10.48
N GLY A 62 -8.98 7.22 -9.79
CA GLY A 62 -8.68 8.65 -9.80
C GLY A 62 -7.68 9.04 -8.71
N ASN A 63 -8.00 10.08 -7.95
CA ASN A 63 -7.19 10.57 -6.81
C ASN A 63 -7.72 10.09 -5.46
N GLY A 64 -8.69 9.18 -5.43
CA GLY A 64 -9.56 8.95 -4.28
C GLY A 64 -10.73 9.95 -4.27
N GLY A 65 -11.67 9.77 -3.36
CA GLY A 65 -12.92 10.52 -3.38
C GLY A 65 -13.71 10.50 -2.08
N ILE A 66 -14.64 11.45 -1.99
CA ILE A 66 -15.62 11.60 -0.92
C ILE A 66 -17.00 11.69 -1.57
N ILE A 67 -17.88 10.75 -1.24
CA ILE A 67 -19.29 10.82 -1.62
C ILE A 67 -20.11 11.17 -0.39
N ILE A 68 -20.85 12.28 -0.42
CA ILE A 68 -21.72 12.69 0.69
C ILE A 68 -23.17 12.33 0.33
N LEU A 69 -23.80 11.56 1.22
CA LEU A 69 -25.17 11.06 1.10
C LEU A 69 -26.13 11.91 1.94
N GLY A 70 -27.28 12.27 1.37
CA GLY A 70 -28.31 13.12 1.98
C GLY A 70 -28.30 14.56 1.47
N ILE A 71 -27.55 14.87 0.41
CA ILE A 71 -27.48 16.20 -0.21
C ILE A 71 -28.17 16.18 -1.57
N GLU A 72 -29.13 17.09 -1.74
CA GLU A 72 -29.82 17.28 -3.01
C GLU A 72 -29.15 18.38 -3.82
N GLU A 73 -28.73 18.07 -5.04
CA GLU A 73 -28.25 19.05 -6.00
C GLU A 73 -29.40 19.53 -6.90
N ASN A 74 -29.60 20.84 -6.93
CA ASN A 74 -30.48 21.47 -7.91
C ASN A 74 -29.74 21.59 -9.24
N THR A 75 -30.08 20.71 -10.19
CA THR A 75 -29.45 20.59 -11.52
C THR A 75 -29.51 21.87 -12.36
N ALA A 76 -30.46 22.78 -12.11
CA ALA A 76 -30.59 24.03 -12.85
C ALA A 76 -29.70 25.16 -12.30
N THR A 77 -29.33 25.10 -11.02
CA THR A 77 -28.61 26.19 -10.33
C THR A 77 -27.27 25.77 -9.76
N GLY A 78 -26.98 24.47 -9.71
CA GLY A 78 -25.80 23.90 -9.03
C GLY A 78 -25.80 24.16 -7.52
N LYS A 79 -26.95 24.54 -6.94
CA LYS A 79 -27.09 24.74 -5.49
C LYS A 79 -27.31 23.41 -4.80
N LEU A 80 -26.60 23.22 -3.70
CA LEU A 80 -26.67 22.03 -2.86
C LEU A 80 -27.54 22.31 -1.63
N ASN A 81 -28.49 21.43 -1.36
CA ASN A 81 -29.43 21.51 -0.25
C ASN A 81 -29.25 20.31 0.69
N ASP A 82 -29.24 20.58 1.99
CA ASP A 82 -29.00 19.60 3.05
C ASP A 82 -30.28 18.86 3.49
N THR A 83 -30.84 18.00 2.63
CA THR A 83 -32.13 17.35 2.92
C THR A 83 -32.05 16.29 4.02
N GLY A 84 -30.89 15.66 4.22
CA GLY A 84 -30.71 14.48 5.07
C GLY A 84 -31.18 13.19 4.39
N LEU A 85 -30.87 12.06 5.02
CA LEU A 85 -31.31 10.73 4.59
C LEU A 85 -32.60 10.32 5.29
N ASP A 86 -33.45 9.58 4.58
CA ASP A 86 -34.65 8.99 5.15
C ASP A 86 -34.34 7.70 5.96
N SER A 87 -35.31 7.24 6.73
CA SER A 87 -35.18 6.01 7.54
C SER A 87 -34.75 4.78 6.74
N LYS A 88 -35.23 4.62 5.50
CA LYS A 88 -34.90 3.47 4.66
C LYS A 88 -33.43 3.45 4.26
N ASN A 89 -32.88 4.61 3.88
CA ASN A 89 -31.47 4.76 3.57
C ASN A 89 -30.60 4.53 4.81
N LEU A 90 -30.98 5.08 5.96
CA LEU A 90 -30.25 4.89 7.22
C LEU A 90 -30.22 3.42 7.65
N ASP A 91 -31.35 2.73 7.59
CA ASP A 91 -31.47 1.31 7.90
C ASP A 91 -30.61 0.44 6.98
N LEU A 92 -30.49 0.81 5.70
CA LEU A 92 -29.63 0.13 4.74
C LEU A 92 -28.15 0.35 5.08
N LEU A 93 -27.73 1.60 5.24
CA LEU A 93 -26.33 1.97 5.42
C LEU A 93 -25.76 1.42 6.74
N THR A 94 -26.59 1.31 7.77
CA THR A 94 -26.22 0.69 9.06
C THR A 94 -25.93 -0.80 8.95
N LYS A 95 -26.49 -1.49 7.94
CA LYS A 95 -26.32 -2.93 7.71
C LYS A 95 -25.15 -3.26 6.77
N ILE A 96 -24.48 -2.26 6.20
CA ILE A 96 -23.39 -2.50 5.26
C ILE A 96 -22.14 -2.98 5.99
N ASP A 97 -21.68 -4.16 5.60
CA ASP A 97 -20.35 -4.66 5.95
C ASP A 97 -19.37 -4.31 4.82
N LEU A 98 -18.42 -3.43 5.13
CA LEU A 98 -17.40 -2.99 4.18
C LEU A 98 -16.49 -4.13 3.72
N ASN A 99 -16.28 -5.18 4.54
CA ASN A 99 -15.48 -6.33 4.12
C ASN A 99 -16.17 -7.10 2.99
N LEU A 100 -17.50 -7.24 3.04
CA LEU A 100 -18.26 -7.87 1.97
C LEU A 100 -18.23 -7.04 0.68
N ILE A 101 -18.21 -5.72 0.80
CA ILE A 101 -18.03 -4.82 -0.34
C ILE A 101 -16.64 -5.02 -0.96
N THR A 102 -15.58 -5.02 -0.14
CA THR A 102 -14.21 -5.26 -0.61
C THR A 102 -14.09 -6.62 -1.31
N GLN A 103 -14.65 -7.69 -0.76
CA GLN A 103 -14.69 -9.02 -1.39
C GLN A 103 -15.47 -9.02 -2.72
N LYS A 104 -16.54 -8.22 -2.84
CA LYS A 104 -17.22 -8.05 -4.13
C LYS A 104 -16.32 -7.36 -5.14
N PHE A 105 -15.59 -6.34 -4.75
CA PHE A 105 -14.63 -5.69 -5.64
C PHE A 105 -13.48 -6.62 -6.04
N GLU A 106 -12.98 -7.48 -5.14
CA GLU A 106 -12.02 -8.52 -5.51
C GLU A 106 -12.56 -9.44 -6.61
N LYS A 107 -13.86 -9.78 -6.60
CA LYS A 107 -14.49 -10.55 -7.68
C LYS A 107 -14.62 -9.75 -8.98
N ILE A 108 -14.77 -8.43 -8.90
CA ILE A 108 -14.90 -7.55 -10.07
C ILE A 108 -13.53 -7.28 -10.69
N THR A 109 -12.50 -6.98 -9.90
CA THR A 109 -11.21 -6.43 -10.37
C THR A 109 -9.98 -7.22 -9.94
N LYS A 110 -10.13 -8.39 -9.29
CA LYS A 110 -9.07 -9.21 -8.64
C LYS A 110 -8.33 -8.54 -7.47
N THR A 111 -8.58 -7.26 -7.26
CA THR A 111 -8.01 -6.45 -6.18
C THR A 111 -9.16 -5.80 -5.46
N GLY A 112 -9.12 -5.79 -4.13
CA GLY A 112 -10.11 -5.12 -3.30
C GLY A 112 -10.01 -3.60 -3.39
N VAL A 113 -11.00 -2.93 -2.81
CA VAL A 113 -10.99 -1.48 -2.60
C VAL A 113 -10.89 -1.20 -1.11
N ASN A 114 -10.24 -0.08 -0.76
CA ASN A 114 -10.24 0.43 0.59
C ASN A 114 -11.20 1.62 0.68
N ILE A 115 -12.25 1.46 1.50
CA ILE A 115 -13.33 2.41 1.66
C ILE A 115 -13.69 2.55 3.14
N ASP A 116 -14.22 3.71 3.51
CA ASP A 116 -14.73 3.95 4.86
C ASP A 116 -16.10 4.65 4.77
N LEU A 117 -17.08 4.18 5.54
CA LEU A 117 -18.44 4.68 5.52
C LEU A 117 -18.82 5.09 6.94
N GLN A 118 -19.12 6.38 7.14
CA GLN A 118 -19.47 6.90 8.46
C GLN A 118 -20.65 7.85 8.40
N SER A 119 -21.38 7.93 9.50
CA SER A 119 -22.51 8.85 9.66
C SER A 119 -22.09 10.15 10.33
N PHE A 120 -22.81 11.22 10.04
CA PHE A 120 -22.71 12.50 10.74
C PHE A 120 -24.08 13.18 10.81
N GLN A 121 -24.20 14.20 11.66
CA GLN A 121 -25.45 14.91 11.90
C GLN A 121 -25.28 16.42 11.70
N LEU A 122 -26.25 17.03 11.01
CA LEU A 122 -26.40 18.49 10.95
C LEU A 122 -27.80 18.82 11.50
N GLY A 123 -27.85 19.50 12.65
CA GLY A 123 -29.10 19.72 13.37
C GLY A 123 -29.78 18.39 13.73
N THR A 124 -31.00 18.18 13.24
CA THR A 124 -31.78 16.94 13.45
C THR A 124 -31.68 15.95 12.29
N ARG A 125 -30.94 16.28 11.23
CA ARG A 125 -30.83 15.47 10.01
C ARG A 125 -29.58 14.58 10.08
N GLN A 126 -29.71 13.34 9.63
CA GLN A 126 -28.60 12.39 9.53
C GLN A 126 -28.12 12.27 8.08
N PHE A 127 -26.81 12.13 7.94
CA PHE A 127 -26.10 12.03 6.67
C PHE A 127 -25.05 10.92 6.78
N TYR A 128 -24.53 10.49 5.64
CA TYR A 128 -23.39 9.59 5.57
C TYR A 128 -22.35 10.16 4.61
N TYR A 129 -21.08 9.85 4.84
CA TYR A 129 -20.04 10.01 3.83
C TYR A 129 -19.35 8.68 3.57
N LEU A 130 -18.99 8.47 2.31
CA LEU A 130 -18.17 7.36 1.85
C LEU A 130 -16.83 7.91 1.39
N LEU A 131 -15.76 7.49 2.05
CA LEU A 131 -14.38 7.76 1.66
C LEU A 131 -13.89 6.62 0.79
N ILE A 132 -13.25 6.95 -0.32
CA ILE A 132 -12.74 5.98 -1.30
C ILE A 132 -11.26 6.26 -1.49
N GLU A 133 -10.42 5.31 -1.10
CA GLU A 133 -8.98 5.45 -1.22
C GLU A 133 -8.51 5.33 -2.67
N LYS A 134 -7.51 6.15 -3.05
CA LYS A 134 -6.80 5.96 -4.32
C LYS A 134 -6.08 4.62 -4.32
N GLN A 135 -6.25 3.85 -5.39
CA GLN A 135 -5.46 2.64 -5.61
C GLN A 135 -4.19 2.94 -6.40
N ASN A 136 -3.09 2.29 -6.00
CA ASN A 136 -1.81 2.41 -6.69
C ASN A 136 -1.82 1.72 -8.06
N GLN A 137 -2.63 0.67 -8.19
CA GLN A 137 -2.84 -0.05 -9.44
C GLN A 137 -4.19 0.33 -10.03
N VAL A 138 -4.25 0.40 -11.35
CA VAL A 138 -5.50 0.65 -12.07
C VAL A 138 -6.39 -0.59 -11.96
N LEU A 139 -7.55 -0.44 -11.35
CA LEU A 139 -8.57 -1.47 -11.20
C LEU A 139 -9.33 -1.63 -12.52
N ILE A 140 -9.33 -2.85 -13.07
CA ILE A 140 -9.98 -3.16 -14.35
C ILE A 140 -10.97 -4.32 -14.14
N PRO A 141 -12.25 -4.16 -14.53
CA PRO A 141 -13.24 -5.22 -14.40
C PRO A 141 -12.91 -6.43 -15.27
N ILE A 142 -12.99 -7.63 -14.70
CA ILE A 142 -12.67 -8.89 -15.40
C ILE A 142 -13.87 -9.51 -16.12
N ASN A 143 -15.09 -9.14 -15.72
CA ASN A 143 -16.37 -9.62 -16.24
C ASN A 143 -17.34 -8.45 -16.40
N ASP A 144 -18.43 -8.68 -17.14
CA ASP A 144 -19.53 -7.73 -17.25
C ASP A 144 -20.45 -7.82 -16.03
N PHE A 145 -20.74 -6.67 -15.43
CA PHE A 145 -21.67 -6.52 -14.31
C PHE A 145 -22.73 -5.48 -14.68
N ASN A 146 -23.71 -5.92 -15.46
CA ASN A 146 -24.77 -5.06 -16.02
C ASN A 146 -25.56 -4.33 -14.94
N ASP A 147 -25.85 -5.00 -13.81
CA ASP A 147 -26.59 -4.43 -12.68
C ASP A 147 -25.88 -3.23 -12.05
N TYR A 148 -24.55 -3.17 -12.20
CA TYR A 148 -23.70 -2.10 -11.67
C TYR A 148 -23.24 -1.12 -12.77
N LYS A 149 -23.66 -1.32 -14.02
CA LYS A 149 -23.23 -0.55 -15.20
C LYS A 149 -21.70 -0.56 -15.39
N ILE A 150 -21.07 -1.70 -15.12
CA ILE A 150 -19.64 -1.93 -15.26
C ILE A 150 -19.43 -3.00 -16.34
N LYS A 151 -18.61 -2.73 -17.35
CA LYS A 151 -18.25 -3.73 -18.38
C LYS A 151 -16.82 -4.21 -18.22
N LYS A 152 -16.59 -5.43 -18.71
CA LYS A 152 -15.28 -6.04 -18.77
C LYS A 152 -14.29 -5.16 -19.54
N GLY A 153 -13.13 -4.93 -18.93
CA GLY A 153 -12.03 -4.20 -19.57
C GLY A 153 -12.18 -2.68 -19.58
N GLU A 154 -13.29 -2.10 -19.10
CA GLU A 154 -13.43 -0.65 -19.02
C GLU A 154 -12.52 -0.06 -17.94
N ILE A 155 -11.73 0.95 -18.30
CA ILE A 155 -10.92 1.71 -17.36
C ILE A 155 -11.72 2.94 -16.94
N LEU A 156 -12.50 2.79 -15.88
CA LEU A 156 -13.31 3.85 -15.31
C LEU A 156 -12.44 4.74 -14.42
N TYR A 157 -12.51 6.06 -14.59
CA TYR A 157 -11.80 7.01 -13.72
C TYR A 157 -12.62 8.29 -13.53
N ARG A 158 -12.37 9.01 -12.44
CA ARG A 158 -13.03 10.30 -12.15
C ARG A 158 -12.26 11.44 -12.83
N ALA A 159 -12.93 12.17 -13.72
CA ALA A 159 -12.41 13.36 -14.40
C ALA A 159 -13.44 14.49 -14.34
N SER A 160 -13.04 15.66 -13.85
CA SER A 160 -13.86 16.89 -13.86
C SER A 160 -15.32 16.68 -13.44
N SER A 161 -15.54 16.07 -12.28
CA SER A 161 -16.87 15.78 -11.69
C SER A 161 -17.68 14.70 -12.40
N LYS A 162 -17.08 13.93 -13.32
CA LYS A 162 -17.79 12.84 -14.02
C LYS A 162 -16.95 11.57 -14.06
N ASN A 163 -17.65 10.45 -14.23
CA ASN A 163 -17.03 9.16 -14.46
C ASN A 163 -16.78 9.01 -15.96
N GLU A 164 -15.51 8.99 -16.34
CA GLU A 164 -15.06 8.81 -17.72
C GLU A 164 -14.50 7.40 -17.94
N ILE A 165 -14.45 6.97 -19.19
CA ILE A 165 -13.86 5.70 -19.63
C ILE A 165 -12.59 6.03 -20.40
N ALA A 166 -11.43 5.68 -19.85
CA ALA A 166 -10.14 6.02 -20.45
C ALA A 166 -9.88 5.28 -21.76
N ASN A 167 -10.34 4.03 -21.90
CA ASN A 167 -10.06 3.20 -23.08
C ASN A 167 -11.19 3.21 -24.13
N HIS A 168 -11.99 4.28 -24.17
CA HIS A 168 -13.00 4.45 -25.21
C HIS A 168 -12.36 4.80 -26.57
N SER A 169 -11.31 5.64 -26.57
CA SER A 169 -10.54 5.99 -27.76
C SER A 169 -9.05 6.09 -27.45
N THR A 170 -8.20 6.07 -28.49
CA THR A 170 -6.74 6.26 -28.33
C THR A 170 -6.39 7.61 -27.72
N GLN A 171 -7.15 8.66 -28.03
CA GLN A 171 -6.93 10.00 -27.47
C GLN A 171 -7.24 10.03 -25.98
N ASP A 172 -8.37 9.46 -25.57
CA ASP A 172 -8.77 9.36 -24.16
C ASP A 172 -7.75 8.54 -23.36
N PHE A 173 -7.25 7.46 -23.96
CA PHE A 173 -6.28 6.60 -23.31
C PHE A 173 -4.94 7.29 -23.13
N ASN A 174 -4.45 8.00 -24.16
CA ASN A 174 -3.23 8.80 -24.05
C ASN A 174 -3.35 9.91 -23.00
N ARG A 175 -4.51 10.59 -22.93
CA ARG A 175 -4.79 11.57 -21.89
C ARG A 175 -4.74 10.95 -20.50
N PHE A 176 -5.35 9.78 -20.31
CA PHE A 176 -5.29 9.05 -19.04
C PHE A 176 -3.86 8.64 -18.67
N LEU A 177 -3.07 8.14 -19.63
CA LEU A 177 -1.66 7.82 -19.41
C LEU A 177 -0.84 9.04 -18.99
N GLN A 178 -1.07 10.21 -19.60
CA GLN A 178 -0.44 11.46 -19.20
C GLN A 178 -0.81 11.86 -17.77
N ILE A 179 -2.09 11.75 -17.40
CA ILE A 179 -2.54 12.01 -16.03
C ILE A 179 -1.80 11.10 -15.05
N LYS A 180 -1.73 9.79 -15.34
CA LYS A 180 -1.06 8.81 -14.47
C LYS A 180 0.45 9.00 -14.39
N SER A 181 1.09 9.42 -15.48
CA SER A 181 2.51 9.79 -15.51
C SER A 181 2.77 11.01 -14.60
N ASN A 182 1.94 12.05 -14.73
CA ASN A 182 2.04 13.25 -13.90
C ASN A 182 1.81 12.97 -12.42
N GLU A 183 0.85 12.11 -12.07
CA GLU A 183 0.63 11.65 -10.69
C GLU A 183 1.89 11.02 -10.10
N LYS A 184 2.51 10.08 -10.81
CA LYS A 184 3.75 9.43 -10.35
C LYS A 184 4.91 10.40 -10.20
N ASN A 185 5.04 11.35 -11.12
CA ASN A 185 6.05 12.41 -11.02
C ASN A 185 5.81 13.32 -9.81
N LYS A 186 4.55 13.65 -9.51
CA LYS A 186 4.21 14.44 -8.32
C LYS A 186 4.53 13.69 -7.03
N GLU A 187 4.15 12.41 -6.92
CA GLU A 187 4.49 11.57 -5.77
C GLU A 187 6.02 11.51 -5.56
N PHE A 188 6.78 11.38 -6.66
CA PHE A 188 8.24 11.47 -6.61
C PHE A 188 8.74 12.82 -6.09
N MET A 189 8.22 13.94 -6.61
CA MET A 189 8.61 15.29 -6.17
C MET A 189 8.21 15.60 -4.72
N GLU A 190 7.11 15.04 -4.22
CA GLU A 190 6.70 15.15 -2.81
C GLU A 190 7.68 14.43 -1.88
N ILE A 191 8.17 13.25 -2.28
CA ILE A 191 9.23 12.54 -1.56
C ILE A 191 10.47 13.45 -1.48
N TRP A 192 10.89 14.04 -2.61
CA TRP A 192 12.03 14.97 -2.63
C TRP A 192 11.82 16.21 -1.77
N SER A 193 10.62 16.78 -1.78
CA SER A 193 10.31 17.96 -0.98
C SER A 193 10.46 17.71 0.52
N LYS A 194 10.17 16.48 0.98
CA LYS A 194 10.41 16.07 2.37
C LYS A 194 11.89 15.91 2.71
N LEU A 195 12.71 15.56 1.72
CA LEU A 195 14.16 15.35 1.86
C LEU A 195 14.98 16.64 1.69
N LEU A 196 14.42 17.66 1.05
CA LEU A 196 15.10 18.94 0.81
C LEU A 196 15.69 19.57 2.09
N PRO A 197 14.97 19.65 3.23
CA PRO A 197 15.53 20.22 4.46
C PRO A 197 16.82 19.53 4.91
N GLU A 198 16.86 18.19 4.87
CA GLU A 198 18.05 17.41 5.24
C GLU A 198 19.20 17.64 4.25
N ILE A 199 18.89 17.78 2.96
CA ILE A 199 19.87 18.12 1.92
C ILE A 199 20.45 19.53 2.16
N PHE A 200 19.62 20.50 2.52
CA PHE A 200 20.05 21.86 2.85
C PHE A 200 20.99 21.90 4.05
N ASP A 201 20.71 21.10 5.09
CA ASP A 201 21.58 20.99 6.27
C ASP A 201 22.97 20.44 5.92
N ILE A 202 23.04 19.51 4.96
CA ILE A 202 24.30 18.95 4.45
C ILE A 202 25.03 19.96 3.53
N ASN A 203 24.28 20.82 2.84
CA ASN A 203 24.76 21.82 1.88
C ASN A 203 25.71 21.24 0.80
N PRO A 204 25.29 20.24 0.02
CA PRO A 204 26.12 19.66 -1.04
C PRO A 204 26.32 20.66 -2.20
N ARG A 205 27.51 20.65 -2.80
CA ARG A 205 27.83 21.50 -3.97
C ARG A 205 27.06 21.09 -5.23
N GLU A 206 26.79 19.79 -5.38
CA GLU A 206 26.12 19.19 -6.53
C GLU A 206 25.15 18.13 -6.00
N ILE A 207 23.96 18.06 -6.60
CA ILE A 207 22.95 17.05 -6.25
C ILE A 207 22.62 16.28 -7.52
N LEU A 208 22.71 14.95 -7.46
CA LEU A 208 22.29 14.06 -8.52
C LEU A 208 21.12 13.22 -8.01
N ILE A 209 20.00 13.29 -8.72
CA ILE A 209 18.77 12.55 -8.43
C ILE A 209 18.56 11.56 -9.56
N ILE A 210 18.31 10.32 -9.19
CA ILE A 210 18.17 9.23 -10.13
C ILE A 210 16.81 8.56 -9.92
N ASN A 211 15.94 8.63 -10.93
CA ASN A 211 14.65 7.94 -10.91
C ASN A 211 14.67 6.71 -11.86
N PRO A 212 14.95 5.49 -11.34
CA PRO A 212 14.97 4.28 -12.16
C PRO A 212 13.61 3.89 -12.76
N LYS A 213 12.49 4.42 -12.22
CA LYS A 213 11.16 4.09 -12.73
C LYS A 213 10.74 4.97 -13.91
N SER A 214 11.23 6.21 -13.97
CA SER A 214 10.96 7.13 -15.07
C SER A 214 12.11 7.28 -16.05
N ASN A 215 13.24 6.59 -15.83
CA ASN A 215 14.46 6.71 -16.63
C ASN A 215 14.97 8.15 -16.76
N GLN A 216 14.76 8.95 -15.70
CA GLN A 216 15.16 10.35 -15.65
C GLN A 216 16.23 10.56 -14.57
N ILE A 217 17.25 11.33 -14.95
CA ILE A 217 18.22 11.88 -14.01
C ILE A 217 18.02 13.39 -13.93
N TYR A 218 18.01 13.91 -12.71
CA TYR A 218 17.98 15.34 -12.43
C TYR A 218 19.30 15.72 -11.77
N GLY A 219 19.97 16.73 -12.32
CA GLY A 219 21.20 17.29 -11.78
C GLY A 219 20.97 18.72 -11.32
N PHE A 220 21.46 19.07 -10.14
CA PHE A 220 21.52 20.44 -9.67
C PHE A 220 22.98 20.84 -9.43
N ASN A 221 23.41 21.89 -10.12
CA ASN A 221 24.73 22.49 -9.94
C ASN A 221 24.60 23.78 -9.11
N GLY A 222 25.13 23.78 -7.89
CA GLY A 222 25.08 24.92 -6.98
C GLY A 222 25.90 26.14 -7.43
N LYS A 223 26.82 26.02 -8.40
CA LYS A 223 27.53 27.18 -8.97
C LYS A 223 26.66 27.98 -9.93
N ASP A 224 25.89 27.28 -10.76
CA ASP A 224 25.09 27.91 -11.82
C ASP A 224 23.62 28.08 -11.40
N ASN A 225 23.20 27.47 -10.29
CA ASN A 225 21.82 27.43 -9.82
C ASN A 225 20.83 26.85 -10.86
N ILE A 226 21.34 26.00 -11.76
CA ILE A 226 20.55 25.37 -12.82
C ILE A 226 20.19 23.96 -12.38
N LEU A 227 18.89 23.68 -12.37
CA LEU A 227 18.35 22.33 -12.34
C LEU A 227 18.20 21.84 -13.79
N SER A 228 18.94 20.81 -14.17
CA SER A 228 18.82 20.16 -15.47
C SER A 228 18.23 18.77 -15.31
N SER A 229 17.44 18.36 -16.29
CA SER A 229 16.89 17.00 -16.38
C SER A 229 17.25 16.40 -17.74
N SER A 230 17.72 15.16 -17.75
CA SER A 230 17.94 14.39 -18.97
C SER A 230 17.30 13.03 -18.86
N GLU A 231 16.60 12.61 -19.91
CA GLU A 231 16.20 11.21 -20.09
C GLU A 231 17.42 10.40 -20.49
N ILE A 232 17.56 9.22 -19.89
CA ILE A 232 18.66 8.31 -20.18
C ILE A 232 18.10 6.92 -20.43
N GLU A 233 18.58 6.23 -21.45
CA GLU A 233 18.30 4.81 -21.60
C GLU A 233 19.03 4.05 -20.48
N ILE A 234 18.26 3.54 -19.52
CA ILE A 234 18.80 2.73 -18.43
C ILE A 234 18.87 1.27 -18.90
N ASP A 235 20.10 0.76 -19.08
CA ASP A 235 20.32 -0.68 -19.19
C ASP A 235 20.04 -1.34 -17.84
N HIS A 236 18.91 -2.05 -17.75
CA HIS A 236 18.48 -2.77 -16.55
C HIS A 236 19.22 -4.09 -16.32
N SER A 237 20.16 -4.48 -17.20
CA SER A 237 20.99 -5.66 -16.98
C SER A 237 21.89 -5.52 -15.74
N GLU A 238 22.27 -6.62 -15.09
CA GLU A 238 23.17 -6.57 -13.91
C GLU A 238 24.50 -5.86 -14.19
N LYS A 239 24.92 -5.83 -15.46
CA LYS A 239 26.14 -5.17 -15.93
C LYS A 239 25.91 -3.76 -16.45
N GLY A 240 24.66 -3.30 -16.50
CA GLY A 240 24.30 -1.95 -16.88
C GLY A 240 24.96 -0.94 -15.95
N VAL A 241 25.44 0.17 -16.52
CA VAL A 241 26.17 1.24 -15.81
C VAL A 241 25.43 1.68 -14.54
N PHE A 242 24.10 1.68 -14.60
CA PHE A 242 23.22 2.00 -13.48
C PHE A 242 23.34 1.02 -12.31
N ASN A 243 23.21 -0.27 -12.57
CA ASN A 243 23.32 -1.31 -11.56
C ASN A 243 24.74 -1.39 -11.01
N VAL A 244 25.77 -1.07 -11.81
CA VAL A 244 27.15 -0.94 -11.34
C VAL A 244 27.28 0.21 -10.33
N ILE A 245 26.68 1.38 -10.60
CA ILE A 245 26.68 2.52 -9.67
C ILE A 245 25.93 2.17 -8.38
N LEU A 246 24.73 1.59 -8.48
CA LEU A 246 23.95 1.18 -7.31
C LEU A 246 24.67 0.12 -6.48
N ASN A 247 25.24 -0.92 -7.11
CA ASN A 247 25.99 -1.97 -6.42
C ASN A 247 27.23 -1.40 -5.73
N ALA A 248 27.91 -0.44 -6.37
CA ALA A 248 29.04 0.24 -5.77
C ALA A 248 28.63 1.01 -4.50
N ILE A 249 27.54 1.79 -4.55
CA ILE A 249 27.00 2.53 -3.40
C ILE A 249 26.51 1.57 -2.30
N SER A 250 25.84 0.48 -2.67
CA SER A 250 25.30 -0.52 -1.74
C SER A 250 26.38 -1.29 -0.97
N ALA A 251 27.58 -1.40 -1.55
CA ALA A 251 28.72 -2.06 -0.92
C ALA A 251 29.48 -1.16 0.07
N GLY A 252 29.16 0.13 0.16
CA GLY A 252 29.80 1.07 1.07
C GLY A 252 29.19 1.03 2.48
N GLU A 253 30.04 1.11 3.51
CA GLU A 253 29.58 1.30 4.89
C GLU A 253 29.32 2.78 5.19
N ILE A 254 28.19 3.08 5.84
CA ILE A 254 27.82 4.44 6.27
C ILE A 254 28.95 5.05 7.10
N GLY A 255 29.40 6.25 6.71
CA GLY A 255 30.41 7.01 7.42
C GLY A 255 31.87 6.74 7.01
N LYS A 256 32.16 5.68 6.24
CA LYS A 256 33.51 5.42 5.69
C LYS A 256 33.68 6.08 4.32
N ILE A 257 34.87 6.61 4.06
CA ILE A 257 35.27 7.12 2.75
C ILE A 257 35.85 5.94 1.99
N SER A 258 35.35 5.67 0.77
CA SER A 258 35.98 4.68 -0.12
C SER A 258 37.33 5.23 -0.58
N ASP A 259 38.42 4.63 -0.11
CA ASP A 259 39.82 4.96 -0.45
C ASP A 259 40.40 4.04 -1.55
N THR A 260 39.57 3.20 -2.17
CA THR A 260 39.99 2.24 -3.19
C THR A 260 40.23 2.92 -4.54
N GLU A 261 41.42 2.72 -5.11
CA GLU A 261 41.82 3.27 -6.42
C GLU A 261 40.85 2.80 -7.52
N GLY A 262 40.36 3.74 -8.34
CA GLY A 262 39.36 3.48 -9.39
C GLY A 262 37.89 3.54 -8.95
N LYS A 263 37.61 3.74 -7.65
CA LYS A 263 36.24 4.03 -7.15
C LYS A 263 36.08 5.53 -6.87
N PRO A 264 34.89 6.11 -7.13
CA PRO A 264 34.63 7.50 -6.76
C PRO A 264 34.79 7.68 -5.25
N LEU A 265 35.45 8.77 -4.85
CA LEU A 265 35.57 9.19 -3.45
C LEU A 265 34.22 9.72 -2.98
N TYR A 266 33.42 8.88 -2.35
CA TYR A 266 32.18 9.30 -1.70
C TYR A 266 32.12 8.79 -0.25
N LYS A 267 31.40 9.53 0.60
CA LYS A 267 31.07 9.17 1.97
C LYS A 267 29.56 9.02 2.06
N ILE A 268 29.08 7.85 2.44
CA ILE A 268 27.65 7.65 2.68
C ILE A 268 27.33 8.34 4.00
N VAL A 269 26.63 9.48 3.95
CA VAL A 269 26.35 10.32 5.12
C VAL A 269 25.12 9.81 5.90
N GLY A 270 24.26 9.03 5.24
CA GLY A 270 23.10 8.38 5.84
C GLY A 270 22.35 7.53 4.80
N GLU A 271 21.50 6.64 5.30
CA GLU A 271 20.57 5.84 4.48
C GLU A 271 19.17 6.09 5.04
N ILE A 272 18.27 6.61 4.21
CA ILE A 272 16.85 6.74 4.57
C ILE A 272 16.15 5.51 4.01
N LYS A 273 16.10 4.45 4.83
CA LYS A 273 15.18 3.35 4.56
C LYS A 273 13.76 3.89 4.75
N THR A 274 12.92 3.73 3.74
CA THR A 274 11.48 4.00 3.85
C THR A 274 10.97 3.36 5.13
N THR A 275 10.63 4.20 6.11
CA THR A 275 10.08 3.82 7.42
C THR A 275 8.64 3.38 7.27
N VAL A 276 8.37 2.41 6.41
CA VAL A 276 7.33 1.45 6.73
C VAL A 276 8.08 0.38 7.51
N PRO A 277 7.96 0.31 8.85
CA PRO A 277 8.55 -0.81 9.57
C PRO A 277 7.99 -2.06 8.89
N ARG A 278 8.87 -2.88 8.30
CA ARG A 278 8.49 -4.19 7.78
C ARG A 278 7.80 -4.88 8.94
N GLU A 279 6.53 -5.21 8.79
CA GLU A 279 5.82 -5.94 9.82
C GLU A 279 6.58 -7.25 10.05
N TYR A 280 6.95 -7.49 11.30
CA TYR A 280 7.78 -8.62 11.66
C TYR A 280 7.20 -9.34 12.86
N ILE A 281 7.38 -10.65 12.84
CA ILE A 281 7.06 -11.51 13.96
C ILE A 281 8.33 -11.96 14.64
N SER A 282 8.24 -12.18 15.95
CA SER A 282 9.34 -12.76 16.71
C SER A 282 9.49 -14.25 16.39
N LEU A 283 10.69 -14.80 16.55
CA LEU A 283 10.93 -16.23 16.40
C LEU A 283 10.04 -17.09 17.32
N THR A 284 9.65 -16.56 18.48
CA THR A 284 8.71 -17.20 19.41
C THR A 284 7.29 -17.23 18.86
N THR A 285 6.85 -16.13 18.23
CA THR A 285 5.54 -16.04 17.55
C THR A 285 5.50 -16.97 16.35
N LEU A 286 6.56 -16.97 15.53
CA LEU A 286 6.71 -17.88 14.40
C LEU A 286 6.59 -19.35 14.85
N LEU A 287 7.29 -19.73 15.93
CA LEU A 287 7.23 -21.08 16.48
C LEU A 287 5.80 -21.46 16.90
N ALA A 288 5.08 -20.56 17.57
CA ALA A 288 3.72 -20.83 18.03
C ALA A 288 2.77 -21.08 16.85
N GLU A 289 2.84 -20.25 15.80
CA GLU A 289 1.95 -20.37 14.64
C GLU A 289 2.31 -21.58 13.76
N VAL A 290 3.61 -21.88 13.61
CA VAL A 290 4.08 -23.09 12.92
C VAL A 290 3.59 -24.36 13.63
N VAL A 291 3.66 -24.43 14.96
CA VAL A 291 3.18 -25.60 15.72
C VAL A 291 1.66 -25.76 15.57
N LYS A 292 0.92 -24.65 15.55
CA LYS A 292 -0.54 -24.63 15.37
C LYS A 292 -0.96 -25.11 13.98
N LEU A 293 -0.29 -24.66 12.92
CA LEU A 293 -0.64 -24.98 11.53
C LEU A 293 -0.10 -26.32 11.05
N SER A 294 1.14 -26.69 11.43
CA SER A 294 1.74 -27.97 11.03
C SER A 294 1.20 -29.15 11.83
N GLY A 295 0.67 -28.93 13.04
CA GLY A 295 0.24 -29.98 13.94
C GLY A 295 1.39 -30.81 14.55
N PHE A 296 2.65 -30.39 14.37
CA PHE A 296 3.82 -31.06 14.91
C PHE A 296 4.47 -30.26 16.05
N ARG A 297 4.98 -30.96 17.06
CA ARG A 297 5.70 -30.35 18.18
C ARG A 297 7.13 -30.02 17.75
N VAL A 298 7.37 -28.75 17.49
CA VAL A 298 8.69 -28.20 17.12
C VAL A 298 9.25 -27.39 18.28
N SER A 299 10.54 -27.55 18.57
CA SER A 299 11.28 -26.72 19.54
C SER A 299 12.01 -25.57 18.85
N SER A 300 12.40 -24.54 19.61
CA SER A 300 13.22 -23.43 19.10
C SER A 300 14.52 -23.90 18.43
N VAL A 301 15.17 -24.94 18.96
CA VAL A 301 16.41 -25.49 18.37
C VAL A 301 16.12 -26.15 17.02
N GLN A 302 15.04 -26.93 16.93
CA GLN A 302 14.63 -27.56 15.68
C GLN A 302 14.21 -26.54 14.62
N LEU A 303 13.57 -25.45 15.02
CA LEU A 303 13.23 -24.37 14.10
C LEU A 303 14.47 -23.75 13.46
N LYS A 304 15.55 -23.52 14.23
CA LYS A 304 16.82 -23.00 13.69
C LYS A 304 17.52 -23.98 12.73
N ILE A 305 17.49 -25.28 13.03
CA ILE A 305 18.00 -26.33 12.13
C ILE A 305 17.25 -26.30 10.80
N LEU A 306 15.93 -26.11 10.84
CA LEU A 306 15.10 -26.03 9.64
C LEU A 306 15.37 -24.74 8.83
N MET A 307 15.58 -23.61 9.49
CA MET A 307 16.01 -22.36 8.84
C MET A 307 17.36 -22.53 8.13
N LYS A 308 18.30 -23.28 8.71
CA LYS A 308 19.58 -23.60 8.06
C LYS A 308 19.39 -24.53 6.86
N TYR A 309 18.54 -25.55 6.99
CA TYR A 309 18.20 -26.43 5.87
C TYR A 309 17.59 -25.68 4.68
N LEU A 310 16.80 -24.65 4.95
CA LEU A 310 16.21 -23.76 3.95
C LEU A 310 17.19 -22.73 3.37
N GLY A 311 18.44 -22.67 3.87
CA GLY A 311 19.45 -21.70 3.43
C GLY A 311 19.22 -20.27 3.96
N TRP A 312 18.25 -20.09 4.87
CA TRP A 312 17.89 -18.78 5.41
C TRP A 312 18.91 -18.26 6.43
N VAL A 313 19.58 -19.19 7.13
CA VAL A 313 20.65 -18.88 8.08
C VAL A 313 21.88 -19.75 7.83
N ASN A 314 23.06 -19.20 8.11
CA ASN A 314 24.34 -19.87 7.90
C ASN A 314 24.70 -20.84 9.05
N ASP A 315 24.21 -20.54 10.26
CA ASP A 315 24.43 -21.34 11.46
C ASP A 315 23.09 -21.68 12.13
N GLU A 316 23.00 -22.86 12.72
CA GLU A 316 21.85 -23.34 13.49
C GLU A 316 21.88 -22.89 14.96
N ASN A 317 23.05 -22.48 15.46
CA ASN A 317 23.26 -22.11 16.85
C ASN A 317 23.27 -20.58 17.10
N PHE A 318 22.84 -19.79 16.12
CA PHE A 318 22.86 -18.33 16.23
C PHE A 318 22.04 -17.79 17.41
N GLU A 319 22.51 -16.70 18.04
CA GLU A 319 21.75 -16.00 19.07
C GLU A 319 20.65 -15.13 18.44
N VAL A 320 19.43 -15.18 19.01
CA VAL A 320 18.30 -14.42 18.46
C VAL A 320 18.39 -12.92 18.82
N LYS A 321 19.05 -12.60 19.93
CA LYS A 321 19.30 -11.23 20.39
C LYS A 321 20.81 -11.00 20.36
N ASN A 322 21.23 -9.91 19.74
CA ASN A 322 22.62 -9.48 19.62
C ASN A 322 23.57 -10.60 19.16
N PRO A 323 23.34 -11.24 18.00
CA PRO A 323 24.29 -12.22 17.50
C PRO A 323 25.63 -11.55 17.18
N ASP A 324 26.74 -12.24 17.48
CA ASP A 324 28.10 -11.76 17.24
C ASP A 324 28.40 -11.51 15.76
N THR A 325 27.78 -12.29 14.88
CA THR A 325 27.85 -12.15 13.41
C THR A 325 26.45 -12.16 12.82
N ASN A 326 26.26 -11.58 11.64
CA ASN A 326 24.96 -11.65 10.97
C ASN A 326 24.69 -13.11 10.51
N PRO A 327 23.73 -13.83 11.13
CA PRO A 327 23.51 -15.24 10.82
C PRO A 327 22.61 -15.41 9.59
N THR A 328 22.00 -14.34 9.09
CA THR A 328 20.98 -14.37 8.01
C THR A 328 21.62 -14.27 6.63
N ASN A 329 21.05 -14.98 5.66
CA ASN A 329 21.47 -14.90 4.26
C ASN A 329 20.70 -13.78 3.53
N PRO A 330 21.37 -12.80 2.90
CA PRO A 330 20.73 -11.69 2.19
C PRO A 330 19.73 -12.11 1.09
N GLU A 331 19.94 -13.27 0.44
CA GLU A 331 19.02 -13.77 -0.59
C GLU A 331 17.62 -14.10 -0.04
N TYR A 332 17.51 -14.37 1.26
CA TYR A 332 16.26 -14.74 1.94
C TYR A 332 15.73 -13.64 2.87
N ASN A 333 16.11 -12.39 2.61
CA ASN A 333 15.69 -11.21 3.38
C ASN A 333 14.16 -11.00 3.40
N ASN A 334 13.39 -11.70 2.56
CA ASN A 334 11.93 -11.67 2.61
C ASN A 334 11.36 -12.52 3.77
N PHE A 335 12.10 -13.51 4.26
CA PHE A 335 11.65 -14.42 5.31
C PHE A 335 12.29 -14.15 6.66
N ILE A 336 13.59 -13.82 6.67
CA ILE A 336 14.36 -13.60 7.90
C ILE A 336 15.36 -12.45 7.71
N TRP A 337 15.49 -11.60 8.71
CA TRP A 337 16.49 -10.54 8.71
C TRP A 337 16.88 -10.11 10.12
N LEU A 338 17.92 -9.29 10.19
CA LEU A 338 18.43 -8.72 11.42
C LEU A 338 17.87 -7.30 11.59
N GLU A 339 17.00 -7.10 12.59
CA GLU A 339 16.32 -5.83 12.85
C GLU A 339 16.97 -5.09 14.02
N ARG A 340 17.04 -3.75 13.92
CA ARG A 340 17.62 -2.91 14.99
C ARG A 340 16.54 -2.56 16.00
N PHE A 341 16.68 -3.09 17.22
CA PHE A 341 15.67 -2.97 18.28
C PHE A 341 15.88 -1.74 19.19
N ASP A 342 17.13 -1.32 19.43
CA ASP A 342 17.45 -0.15 20.27
C ASP A 342 18.55 0.69 19.59
N LYS A 343 18.23 1.96 19.32
CA LYS A 343 19.16 2.91 18.67
C LYS A 343 20.32 3.30 19.59
N LEU A 344 20.09 3.44 20.90
CA LEU A 344 21.08 3.92 21.87
C LEU A 344 22.01 2.81 22.34
N LYS A 345 21.49 1.59 22.48
CA LYS A 345 22.27 0.40 22.90
C LYS A 345 22.86 -0.41 21.75
N ASN A 346 22.58 0.00 20.50
CA ASN A 346 22.95 -0.70 19.28
C ASN A 346 22.60 -2.20 19.31
N SER A 347 21.41 -2.53 19.83
CA SER A 347 20.98 -3.93 19.98
C SER A 347 20.21 -4.40 18.76
N PHE A 348 20.53 -5.59 18.28
CA PHE A 348 19.92 -6.22 17.11
C PHE A 348 19.14 -7.47 17.51
N LYS A 349 18.12 -7.81 16.73
CA LYS A 349 17.33 -9.02 16.94
C LYS A 349 17.01 -9.66 15.60
N VAL A 350 17.16 -10.98 15.52
CA VAL A 350 16.70 -11.74 14.36
C VAL A 350 15.17 -11.81 14.40
N VAL A 351 14.54 -11.35 13.32
CA VAL A 351 13.08 -11.31 13.15
C VAL A 351 12.67 -11.99 11.85
N CYS A 352 11.41 -12.37 11.75
CA CYS A 352 10.89 -13.10 10.60
C CYS A 352 9.64 -12.41 10.03
N SER A 353 9.36 -12.66 8.75
CA SER A 353 8.10 -12.30 8.10
C SER A 353 7.01 -13.33 8.41
N GLU A 354 5.75 -12.94 8.32
CA GLU A 354 4.62 -13.88 8.32
C GLU A 354 4.67 -14.85 7.13
N GLU A 355 5.24 -14.42 6.00
CA GLU A 355 5.43 -15.24 4.80
C GLU A 355 6.37 -16.44 5.04
N ALA A 356 7.16 -16.43 6.12
CA ALA A 356 8.00 -17.56 6.52
C ALA A 356 7.18 -18.76 7.03
N ILE A 357 5.96 -18.53 7.53
CA ILE A 357 5.09 -19.57 8.10
C ILE A 357 4.73 -20.66 7.08
N PRO A 358 4.15 -20.35 5.90
CA PRO A 358 3.75 -21.38 4.93
C PRO A 358 4.94 -22.21 4.42
N GLU A 359 6.10 -21.59 4.18
CA GLU A 359 7.32 -22.29 3.74
C GLU A 359 7.80 -23.33 4.77
N ILE A 360 7.83 -22.94 6.05
CA ILE A 360 8.20 -23.85 7.13
C ILE A 360 7.16 -24.98 7.27
N VAL A 361 5.88 -24.66 7.19
CA VAL A 361 4.79 -25.65 7.30
C VAL A 361 4.83 -26.64 6.12
N ALA A 362 5.14 -26.20 4.92
CA ALA A 362 5.27 -27.07 3.74
C ALA A 362 6.37 -28.12 3.95
N VAL A 363 7.54 -27.70 4.42
CA VAL A 363 8.67 -28.62 4.72
C VAL A 363 8.31 -29.59 5.84
N LEU A 364 7.62 -29.12 6.88
CA LEU A 364 7.18 -29.94 8.01
C LEU A 364 6.01 -30.87 7.66
N SER A 365 5.26 -30.62 6.60
CA SER A 365 4.15 -31.48 6.19
C SER A 365 4.63 -32.76 5.50
N ASP A 366 5.85 -32.76 4.94
CA ASP A 366 6.49 -33.94 4.38
C ASP A 366 7.28 -34.71 5.44
N LEU A 367 6.76 -35.88 5.83
CA LEU A 367 7.37 -36.76 6.83
C LEU A 367 8.78 -37.23 6.44
N SER A 368 9.08 -37.32 5.14
CA SER A 368 10.41 -37.69 4.64
C SER A 368 11.48 -36.67 5.07
N ASN A 369 11.09 -35.40 5.17
CA ASN A 369 11.96 -34.33 5.63
C ASN A 369 12.23 -34.39 7.13
N HIS A 370 11.40 -35.05 7.95
CA HIS A 370 11.63 -35.13 9.39
C HIS A 370 12.85 -35.98 9.70
N ILE A 371 12.95 -37.13 9.03
CA ILE A 371 14.10 -38.03 9.16
C ILE A 371 15.34 -37.36 8.57
N LYS A 372 15.20 -36.67 7.43
CA LYS A 372 16.32 -35.98 6.76
C LYS A 372 16.88 -34.80 7.57
N ILE A 373 16.02 -33.99 8.18
CA ILE A 373 16.39 -32.73 8.84
C ILE A 373 16.67 -32.95 10.34
N PHE A 374 15.81 -33.72 11.03
CA PHE A 374 15.87 -33.87 12.49
C PHE A 374 16.43 -35.21 12.95
N LYS A 375 16.73 -36.13 12.02
CA LYS A 375 17.16 -37.52 12.30
C LYS A 375 16.15 -38.33 13.12
N LYS A 376 14.93 -37.82 13.29
CA LYS A 376 13.82 -38.44 14.03
C LYS A 376 12.50 -37.85 13.56
N GLU A 377 11.42 -38.62 13.62
CA GLU A 377 10.08 -38.12 13.36
C GLU A 377 9.63 -37.16 14.47
N LEU A 378 8.98 -36.06 14.08
CA LEU A 378 8.43 -35.11 15.03
C LEU A 378 7.11 -35.63 15.61
N LEU A 379 6.92 -35.42 16.92
CA LEU A 379 5.69 -35.82 17.60
C LEU A 379 4.52 -34.95 17.14
N ARG A 380 3.39 -35.57 16.79
CA ARG A 380 2.14 -34.83 16.53
C ARG A 380 1.58 -34.25 17.84
N VAL A 381 1.09 -33.01 17.77
CA VAL A 381 0.38 -32.38 18.89
C VAL A 381 -1.01 -33.02 18.97
N LYS A 382 -1.33 -33.67 20.10
CA LYS A 382 -2.71 -34.11 20.36
C LYS A 382 -3.57 -32.86 20.52
N VAL A 383 -4.39 -32.56 19.52
CA VAL A 383 -5.48 -31.58 19.66
C VAL A 383 -6.41 -32.12 20.76
N LYS A 384 -6.47 -31.44 21.90
CA LYS A 384 -7.57 -31.68 22.85
C LYS A 384 -8.85 -31.30 22.12
N ALA A 385 -9.72 -32.28 21.88
CA ALA A 385 -11.09 -32.00 21.47
C ALA A 385 -11.72 -31.08 22.52
N SER A 386 -11.95 -29.83 22.15
CA SER A 386 -12.78 -28.90 22.92
C SER A 386 -14.19 -29.49 22.95
N LYS A 387 -14.64 -29.85 24.16
CA LYS A 387 -16.04 -30.12 24.47
C LYS A 387 -16.86 -28.85 24.42
#